data_AF-A0A9E4WCX5-F1
#
_entry.id   AF-A0A9E4WCX5-F1
#
_cell.length_a   1.000
_cell.length_b   1.000
_cell.length_c   1.000
_cell.angle_alpha   90.00
_cell.angle_beta   90.00
_cell.angle_gamma   90.00
#
_symmetry.space_group_name_H-M   'P 1'
#
loop_
_entity.id
_entity.type
_entity.pdbx_description
1 polymer ?
#
loop_
_entity_poly.entity_id
_entity_poly.type
_entity_poly.pdbx_seq_one_letter_code
_entity_poly.pdbx_strand_id
1 'polypeptide(L)'
;FINMYPRMGEILHLLGSSSLMALPTEADFEGPLAEDLNKYLETDFSSAKDRVRLFRLAWDTCCSAFGSRQILYERFFQGDRNRNVVLMNNRYDKEPMSQFVLDFLNQE
;
A
#
# COMPACT_ATOMS: atom_id res chain seq x y z
N PHE A 1 1.99 11.73 -1.34
CA PHE A 1 0.94 10.87 -0.76
C PHE A 1 0.27 9.95 -1.77
N ILE A 2 -0.13 10.44 -2.95
CA ILE A 2 -0.81 9.68 -4.03
C ILE A 2 -0.09 8.37 -4.41
N ASN A 3 1.24 8.36 -4.48
CA ASN A 3 2.00 7.12 -4.75
C ASN A 3 2.27 6.29 -3.49
N MET A 4 2.19 6.92 -2.32
CA MET A 4 2.52 6.29 -1.03
C MET A 4 1.42 5.33 -0.60
N TYR A 5 0.15 5.69 -0.77
CA TYR A 5 -0.96 4.84 -0.35
C TYR A 5 -1.01 3.48 -1.10
N PRO A 6 -0.95 3.43 -2.45
CA PRO A 6 -0.82 2.17 -3.16
C PRO A 6 0.44 1.38 -2.77
N ARG A 7 1.56 2.07 -2.54
CA ARG A 7 2.82 1.43 -2.11
C ARG A 7 2.71 0.81 -0.73
N MET A 8 1.99 1.43 0.21
CA MET A 8 1.71 0.83 1.52
C MET A 8 0.92 -0.47 1.36
N GLY A 9 -0.11 -0.49 0.51
CA GLY A 9 -0.85 -1.72 0.19
C GLY A 9 0.03 -2.81 -0.41
N GLU A 10 0.91 -2.45 -1.35
CA GLU A 10 1.86 -3.39 -1.97
C GLU A 10 2.84 -3.97 -0.94
N ILE A 11 3.36 -3.14 -0.02
CA ILE A 11 4.24 -3.62 1.06
C ILE A 11 3.49 -4.62 1.95
N LEU A 12 2.22 -4.36 2.28
CA LEU A 12 1.41 -5.32 3.02
C LEU A 12 1.19 -6.62 2.24
N HIS A 13 0.99 -6.56 0.92
CA HIS A 13 0.91 -7.76 0.08
C HIS A 13 2.21 -8.59 0.11
N LEU A 14 3.37 -7.92 -0.01
CA LEU A 14 4.67 -8.59 -0.01
C LEU A 14 5.01 -9.20 1.36
N LEU A 15 4.71 -8.49 2.45
CA LEU A 15 4.93 -9.01 3.81
C LEU A 15 3.91 -10.09 4.18
N GLY A 16 2.67 -9.95 3.71
CA GLY A 16 1.57 -10.83 4.07
C GLY A 16 1.50 -12.12 3.26
N SER A 17 1.91 -12.09 1.99
CA SER A 17 1.98 -13.26 1.09
C SER A 17 0.69 -14.12 1.15
N SER A 18 0.82 -15.45 1.11
CA SER A 18 -0.28 -16.41 1.16
C SER A 18 -1.10 -16.33 2.45
N SER A 19 -0.56 -15.77 3.54
CA SER A 19 -1.32 -15.57 4.77
C SER A 19 -2.41 -14.50 4.63
N LEU A 20 -2.42 -13.71 3.56
CA LEU A 20 -3.57 -12.86 3.20
C LEU A 20 -4.64 -13.61 2.39
N MET A 21 -4.34 -14.79 1.84
CA MET A 21 -5.31 -15.59 1.08
C MET A 21 -6.00 -16.65 1.93
N ALA A 22 -5.25 -17.33 2.80
CA ALA A 22 -5.74 -18.47 3.58
C ALA A 22 -5.95 -18.10 5.06
N LEU A 23 -6.82 -17.11 5.32
CA LEU A 23 -7.15 -16.71 6.69
C LEU A 23 -8.31 -17.54 7.24
N PRO A 24 -8.12 -18.31 8.33
CA PRO A 24 -9.23 -18.97 9.00
C PRO A 24 -10.23 -17.93 9.52
N THR A 25 -11.48 -18.34 9.53
CA THR A 25 -12.58 -17.65 10.19
C THR A 25 -12.57 -17.93 11.68
N GLU A 26 -13.40 -17.21 12.44
CA GLU A 26 -13.55 -17.46 13.87
C GLU A 26 -14.11 -18.87 14.15
N ALA A 27 -15.06 -19.34 13.34
CA ALA A 27 -15.66 -20.67 13.48
C ALA A 27 -14.63 -21.80 13.28
N ASP A 28 -13.57 -21.58 12.50
CA ASP A 28 -12.53 -22.59 12.29
C ASP A 28 -11.75 -22.90 13.58
N PHE A 29 -11.68 -21.94 14.52
CA PHE A 29 -11.07 -22.14 15.85
C PHE A 29 -11.96 -22.93 16.82
N GLU A 30 -13.21 -23.21 16.45
CA GLU A 30 -14.12 -24.11 17.18
C GLU A 30 -14.33 -25.43 16.41
N GLY A 31 -13.71 -25.56 15.24
CA GLY A 31 -13.85 -26.70 14.35
C GLY A 31 -12.88 -27.84 14.64
N PRO A 32 -12.94 -28.92 13.83
CA PRO A 32 -12.09 -30.10 14.02
C PRO A 32 -10.59 -29.83 13.81
N LEU A 33 -10.22 -28.71 13.19
CA LEU A 33 -8.83 -28.30 12.96
C LEU A 33 -8.33 -27.28 13.99
N ALA A 34 -9.10 -26.96 15.03
CA ALA A 34 -8.76 -25.92 15.99
C ALA A 34 -7.40 -26.12 16.66
N GLU A 35 -7.05 -27.36 17.03
CA GLU A 35 -5.74 -27.67 17.63
C GLU A 35 -4.59 -27.38 16.65
N ASP A 36 -4.74 -27.80 15.39
CA ASP A 36 -3.74 -27.54 14.35
C ASP A 36 -3.60 -26.05 14.06
N LEU A 37 -4.71 -25.30 13.99
CA LEU A 37 -4.68 -23.86 13.78
C LEU A 37 -3.96 -23.14 14.92
N ASN A 38 -4.25 -23.51 16.17
CA ASN A 38 -3.56 -22.93 17.33
C ASN A 38 -2.05 -23.20 17.28
N LYS A 39 -1.65 -24.42 16.92
CA LYS A 39 -0.25 -24.83 16.86
C LYS A 39 0.54 -24.23 15.69
N TYR A 40 -0.03 -24.19 14.49
CA TYR A 40 0.72 -23.80 13.28
C TYR A 40 0.64 -22.32 12.96
N LEU A 41 -0.31 -21.58 13.54
CA LEU A 41 -0.43 -20.14 13.32
C LEU A 41 0.15 -19.31 14.47
N GLU A 42 0.43 -19.87 15.64
CA GLU A 42 1.13 -19.14 16.69
C GLU A 42 2.57 -18.78 16.30
N THR A 43 3.17 -17.86 17.05
CA THR A 43 4.57 -17.48 16.96
C THR A 43 5.16 -17.39 18.36
N ASP A 44 6.48 -17.26 18.46
CA ASP A 44 7.20 -17.08 19.73
C ASP A 44 6.65 -15.91 20.58
N PHE A 45 5.94 -14.96 19.98
CA PHE A 45 5.48 -13.73 20.62
C PHE A 45 3.96 -13.49 20.51
N SER A 46 3.19 -14.37 19.86
CA SER A 46 1.76 -14.11 19.59
C SER A 46 0.95 -15.39 19.42
N SER A 47 -0.28 -15.38 19.93
CA SER A 47 -1.21 -16.49 19.73
C SER A 47 -1.67 -16.59 18.27
N ALA A 48 -2.10 -17.78 17.84
CA ALA A 48 -2.71 -17.97 16.53
C ALA A 48 -3.87 -17.00 16.26
N LYS A 49 -4.73 -16.78 17.26
CA LYS A 49 -5.87 -15.86 17.16
C LYS A 49 -5.40 -14.41 16.96
N ASP A 50 -4.40 -13.96 17.71
CA ASP A 50 -3.87 -12.60 17.56
C ASP A 50 -3.22 -12.39 16.20
N ARG A 51 -2.45 -13.37 15.71
CA ARG A 51 -1.90 -13.34 14.36
C ARG A 51 -3.02 -13.26 13.31
N VAL A 52 -4.05 -14.09 13.40
CA VAL A 52 -5.17 -14.08 12.45
C VAL A 52 -5.89 -12.72 12.46
N ARG A 53 -6.09 -12.12 13.64
CA ARG A 53 -6.69 -10.76 13.75
C ARG A 53 -5.83 -9.71 13.06
N LEU A 54 -4.51 -9.74 13.24
CA LEU A 54 -3.58 -8.82 12.58
C LEU A 54 -3.64 -8.97 11.06
N PHE A 55 -3.59 -10.21 10.55
CA PHE A 55 -3.65 -10.45 9.12
C PHE A 55 -5.02 -10.15 8.52
N ARG A 56 -6.12 -10.31 9.27
CA ARG A 56 -7.45 -9.87 8.85
C ARG A 56 -7.52 -8.36 8.68
N LEU A 57 -6.93 -7.60 9.61
CA LEU A 57 -6.80 -6.15 9.46
C LEU A 57 -5.98 -5.77 8.22
N ALA A 58 -4.86 -6.46 7.98
CA ALA A 58 -4.06 -6.25 6.77
C ALA A 58 -4.89 -6.55 5.50
N TRP A 59 -5.62 -7.66 5.49
CA TRP A 59 -6.50 -8.05 4.39
C TRP A 59 -7.60 -7.01 4.12
N ASP A 60 -8.28 -6.53 5.15
CA ASP A 60 -9.30 -5.49 5.00
C ASP A 60 -8.70 -4.19 4.42
N THR A 61 -7.47 -3.89 4.80
CA THR A 61 -6.75 -2.69 4.37
C THR A 61 -6.33 -2.74 2.89
N CYS A 62 -5.91 -3.90 2.36
CA CYS A 62 -5.27 -3.98 1.05
C CYS A 62 -5.83 -5.02 0.07
N CYS A 63 -6.70 -5.94 0.51
CA CYS A 63 -7.25 -7.02 -0.33
C CYS A 63 -8.77 -6.96 -0.48
N SER A 64 -9.47 -6.33 0.47
CA SER A 64 -10.93 -6.20 0.40
C SER A 64 -11.37 -5.22 -0.68
N ALA A 65 -12.66 -5.28 -1.05
CA ALA A 65 -13.27 -4.28 -1.93
C ALA A 65 -13.19 -2.87 -1.33
N PHE A 66 -13.28 -2.75 0.00
CA PHE A 66 -13.13 -1.49 0.71
C PHE A 66 -11.71 -0.92 0.58
N GLY A 67 -10.70 -1.74 0.87
CA GLY A 67 -9.29 -1.35 0.73
C GLY A 67 -8.93 -0.98 -0.72
N SER A 68 -9.40 -1.79 -1.68
CA SER A 68 -9.19 -1.53 -3.11
C SER A 68 -9.82 -0.22 -3.56
N ARG A 69 -11.04 0.10 -3.08
CA ARG A 69 -11.68 1.39 -3.33
C ARG A 69 -10.85 2.55 -2.77
N GLN A 70 -10.31 2.41 -1.56
CA GLN A 70 -9.49 3.47 -0.96
C GLN A 70 -8.21 3.74 -1.77
N ILE A 71 -7.56 2.69 -2.30
CA ILE A 71 -6.43 2.84 -3.22
C ILE A 71 -6.82 3.63 -4.47
N LEU A 72 -7.98 3.34 -5.06
CA LEU A 72 -8.48 4.08 -6.23
C LEU A 72 -8.77 5.55 -5.88
N TYR A 73 -9.40 5.80 -4.74
CA TYR A 73 -9.72 7.14 -4.26
C TYR A 73 -8.45 7.98 -4.10
N GLU A 74 -7.47 7.50 -3.33
CA GLU A 74 -6.22 8.23 -3.07
C GLU A 74 -5.40 8.48 -4.34
N ARG A 75 -5.51 7.58 -5.32
CA ARG A 75 -4.84 7.73 -6.62
C ARG A 75 -5.33 8.97 -7.38
N PHE A 76 -6.62 9.31 -7.24
CA PHE A 76 -7.26 10.39 -7.97
C PHE A 76 -7.84 11.49 -7.06
N PHE A 77 -7.49 11.50 -5.78
CA PHE A 77 -7.98 12.48 -4.82
C PHE A 77 -7.69 13.93 -5.25
N GLN A 78 -6.59 14.15 -5.97
CA GLN A 78 -6.21 15.45 -6.55
C GLN A 78 -6.39 15.50 -8.07
N GLY A 79 -7.23 14.64 -8.63
CA GLY A 79 -7.40 14.46 -10.07
C GLY A 79 -6.27 13.67 -10.71
N ASP A 80 -6.25 13.68 -12.05
CA ASP A 80 -5.27 12.93 -12.83
C ASP A 80 -3.87 13.55 -12.72
N ARG A 81 -2.91 12.74 -12.25
CA ARG A 81 -1.52 13.17 -12.04
C ARG A 81 -0.87 13.64 -13.34
N ASN A 82 -1.05 12.92 -14.44
CA ASN A 82 -0.38 13.24 -15.71
C ASN A 82 -0.87 14.57 -16.25
N ARG A 83 -2.18 14.79 -16.23
CA ARG A 83 -2.81 16.07 -16.57
C ARG A 83 -2.29 17.20 -15.71
N ASN A 84 -2.20 17.00 -14.40
CA ASN A 84 -1.67 18.02 -13.49
C ASN A 84 -0.20 18.35 -13.79
N VAL A 85 0.63 17.35 -14.09
CA VAL A 85 2.04 17.56 -14.48
C VAL A 85 2.15 18.38 -15.77
N VAL A 86 1.36 18.05 -16.79
CA VAL A 86 1.34 18.80 -18.05
C VAL A 86 0.91 20.26 -17.82
N LEU A 87 -0.15 20.47 -17.04
CA LEU A 87 -0.64 21.80 -16.71
C LEU A 87 0.41 22.63 -15.96
N MET A 88 1.08 22.03 -14.97
CA MET A 88 2.16 22.69 -14.23
C MET A 88 3.34 23.03 -15.14
N ASN A 89 3.80 22.06 -15.95
CA ASN A 89 4.92 22.26 -16.88
C ASN A 89 4.64 23.36 -17.91
N ASN A 90 3.40 23.49 -18.39
CA ASN A 90 3.05 24.49 -19.40
C ASN A 90 2.84 25.89 -18.81
N ARG A 91 2.56 25.99 -17.51
CA ARG A 91 2.31 27.27 -16.81
C ARG A 91 3.51 27.80 -16.06
N TYR A 92 4.47 26.93 -15.72
CA TYR A 92 5.68 27.31 -15.01
C TYR A 92 6.67 27.99 -15.96
N ASP A 93 7.15 29.17 -15.57
CA ASP A 93 8.22 29.87 -16.30
C ASP A 93 9.56 29.16 -16.09
N LYS A 94 10.17 28.74 -17.20
CA LYS A 94 11.41 27.95 -17.21
C LYS A 94 12.63 28.79 -17.56
N GLU A 95 12.44 30.04 -18.00
CA GLU A 95 13.52 30.90 -18.46
C GLU A 95 14.58 31.11 -17.37
N PRO A 96 14.24 31.38 -16.10
CA PRO A 96 15.27 31.61 -15.08
C PRO A 96 16.20 30.40 -14.84
N MET A 97 15.64 29.19 -14.82
CA MET A 97 16.43 27.96 -14.62
C MET A 97 17.20 27.57 -15.89
N SER A 98 16.63 27.83 -17.07
CA SER A 98 17.32 27.63 -18.34
C SER A 98 18.53 28.55 -18.45
N GLN A 99 18.36 29.82 -18.10
CA GLN A 99 19.45 30.80 -18.08
C GLN A 99 20.52 30.43 -17.05
N PHE A 100 20.13 29.99 -15.85
CA PHE A 100 21.10 29.52 -14.84
C PHE A 100 21.99 28.38 -15.36
N VAL A 101 21.41 27.40 -16.06
CA VAL A 101 22.17 26.30 -16.68
C VAL A 101 23.07 26.83 -17.79
N LEU A 102 22.58 27.73 -18.63
CA LEU A 102 23.38 28.35 -19.70
C LEU A 102 24.55 29.16 -19.15
N ASP A 103 24.34 29.94 -18.10
CA ASP A 103 25.39 30.72 -17.44
C ASP A 103 26.46 29.80 -16.87
N PHE A 104 26.07 28.72 -16.20
CA PHE A 104 27.01 27.71 -15.68
C PHE A 104 27.84 27.05 -16.79
N LEU A 105 27.22 26.69 -17.92
CA LEU A 105 27.92 26.07 -19.05
C LEU A 105 28.90 27.01 -19.75
N ASN A 106 28.72 28.33 -19.59
CA ASN A 106 29.54 29.36 -20.21
C ASN A 106 30.56 29.99 -19.22
N GLN A 107 30.71 29.45 -18.01
CA GLN A 107 31.78 29.84 -17.09
C GLN A 107 33.11 29.22 -17.55
N GLU A 108 34.13 30.06 -17.78
CA GLU A 108 35.53 29.62 -17.96
C GLU A 108 36.15 29.14 -16.65
#